data_AF-A0A424JX62-F1
#
_entry.id   AF-A0A424JX62-F1
#
_cell.length_a   1.000
_cell.length_b   1.000
_cell.length_c   1.000
_cell.angle_alpha   90.00
_cell.angle_beta   90.00
_cell.angle_gamma   90.00
#
_symmetry.space_group_name_H-M   'P 1'
#
loop_
_entity.id
_entity.type
_entity.pdbx_description
1 polymer ?
#
loop_
_entity_poly.entity_id
_entity_poly.type
_entity_poly.pdbx_seq_one_letter_code
_entity_poly.pdbx_strand_id
1 'polypeptide(L)' 'MECRSGRQPWVVCRMVASSPGERWVLEMNPRPVALRHDGSGRMQMRQGERGPWTSVEPRWVGERTLCWGSVCARGDLPLD' A
#
# COMPACT_ATOMS: atom_id res chain seq x y z
N MET A 1 3.76 -11.93 -1.93
CA MET A 1 4.31 -10.68 -1.35
C MET A 1 3.93 -10.61 0.12
N GLU A 2 4.60 -9.73 0.85
CA GLU A 2 4.32 -9.52 2.28
C GLU A 2 4.09 -8.05 2.56
N CYS A 3 3.26 -7.76 3.55
CA CYS A 3 2.94 -6.41 3.96
C CYS A 3 3.07 -6.25 5.47
N ARG A 4 3.25 -5.01 5.89
CA ARG A 4 3.40 -4.63 7.31
C ARG A 4 2.76 -3.27 7.53
N SER A 5 2.08 -3.10 8.66
CA SER A 5 1.69 -1.77 9.17
C SER A 5 2.53 -1.41 10.39
N GLY A 6 3.23 -0.28 10.33
CA GLY A 6 4.12 0.20 11.38
C GLY A 6 5.24 -0.80 11.70
N ARG A 7 5.33 -1.20 12.98
CA ARG A 7 6.33 -2.17 13.48
C ARG A 7 5.77 -3.58 13.63
N GLN A 8 4.57 -3.85 13.12
CA GLN A 8 3.98 -5.18 13.18
C GLN A 8 4.82 -6.19 12.38
N PRO A 9 4.70 -7.49 12.70
CA PRO A 9 5.28 -8.55 11.87
C PRO A 9 4.81 -8.43 10.43
N TRP A 10 5.66 -8.86 9.50
CA TRP A 10 5.24 -9.06 8.12
C TRP A 10 4.16 -10.14 8.05
N VAL A 11 3.13 -9.88 7.27
CA VAL A 11 2.06 -10.83 6.99
C VAL A 11 1.97 -11.07 5.49
N VAL A 12 1.57 -12.28 5.11
CA VAL A 12 1.21 -12.57 3.72
C VAL A 12 0.04 -11.67 3.34
N CYS A 13 0.17 -11.00 2.20
CA CYS A 13 -0.85 -10.12 1.65
C CYS A 13 -0.88 -10.25 0.13
N ARG A 14 -1.94 -9.72 -0.48
CA ARG A 14 -2.08 -9.60 -1.93
C ARG A 14 -2.26 -8.13 -2.30
N MET A 15 -1.69 -7.72 -3.43
CA MET A 15 -2.02 -6.45 -4.07
C MET A 15 -3.05 -6.71 -5.17
N VAL A 16 -4.15 -5.97 -5.13
CA VAL A 16 -5.23 -6.04 -6.12
C VAL A 16 -5.41 -4.65 -6.72
N ALA A 17 -4.97 -4.46 -7.96
CA ALA A 17 -5.21 -3.23 -8.70
C ALA A 17 -6.63 -3.24 -9.27
N SER A 18 -7.42 -2.22 -8.95
CA SER A 18 -8.73 -2.01 -9.59
C SER A 18 -8.61 -1.10 -10.82
N SER A 19 -7.63 -0.20 -10.81
CA SER A 19 -7.21 0.61 -11.96
C SER A 19 -5.68 0.68 -11.92
N PRO A 20 -4.95 0.02 -12.84
CA PRO A 20 -3.49 0.02 -12.87
C PRO A 20 -2.91 1.44 -12.81
N GLY A 21 -1.91 1.67 -11.96
CA GLY A 21 -1.28 2.98 -11.75
C GLY A 21 -2.12 4.05 -11.03
N GLU A 22 -3.41 3.81 -10.80
CA GLU A 22 -4.33 4.79 -10.20
C GLU A 22 -4.92 4.30 -8.87
N ARG A 23 -5.37 3.04 -8.77
CA ARG A 23 -6.03 2.51 -7.56
C ARG A 23 -5.70 1.04 -7.33
N TRP A 24 -5.30 0.73 -6.10
CA TRP A 24 -5.06 -0.64 -5.67
C TRP A 24 -5.36 -0.83 -4.19
N VAL A 25 -5.54 -2.09 -3.79
CA VAL A 25 -5.78 -2.51 -2.41
C VAL A 25 -4.72 -3.52 -2.01
N LEU A 26 -4.14 -3.35 -0.83
CA LEU A 26 -3.39 -4.37 -0.12
C LEU A 26 -4.38 -5.16 0.75
N GLU A 27 -4.69 -6.38 0.35
CA GLU A 27 -5.50 -7.32 1.11
C GLU A 27 -4.66 -7.88 2.25
N MET A 28 -4.59 -7.13 3.34
CA MET A 28 -3.91 -7.48 4.57
C MET A 28 -4.95 -7.88 5.62
N ASN A 29 -4.78 -9.02 6.27
CA ASN A 29 -5.62 -9.40 7.40
C ASN A 29 -5.07 -8.80 8.71
N PRO A 30 -5.91 -8.16 9.55
CA PRO A 30 -7.36 -8.02 9.44
C PRO A 30 -7.84 -6.72 8.78
N ARG A 31 -6.94 -5.82 8.33
CA ARG A 31 -7.32 -4.50 7.80
C ARG A 31 -6.77 -4.29 6.39
N PRO A 32 -7.64 -4.24 5.36
CA PRO A 32 -7.19 -3.91 4.02
C PRO A 32 -6.68 -2.47 3.98
N VAL A 33 -5.73 -2.19 3.08
CA VAL A 33 -5.22 -0.84 2.86
C VAL A 33 -5.53 -0.45 1.42
N ALA A 34 -6.35 0.57 1.22
CA ALA A 34 -6.63 1.12 -0.09
C ALA A 34 -5.65 2.25 -0.40
N LEU A 35 -5.14 2.28 -1.62
CA LEU A 35 -4.28 3.32 -2.13
C LEU A 35 -4.86 3.88 -3.42
N ARG A 36 -4.69 5.19 -3.59
CA ARG A 36 -5.02 5.87 -4.84
C ARG A 36 -3.98 6.91 -5.20
N HIS A 37 -3.75 7.05 -6.48
CA HIS A 37 -2.92 8.06 -7.12
C HIS A 37 -3.81 8.82 -8.10
N ASP A 38 -3.77 10.15 -8.06
CA ASP A 38 -4.65 11.00 -8.87
C ASP A 38 -4.02 11.46 -10.20
N GLY A 39 -2.85 10.92 -10.56
CA GLY A 39 -2.12 11.32 -11.77
C GLY A 39 -1.32 12.62 -11.63
N SER A 40 -1.49 13.37 -10.53
CA SER A 40 -0.76 14.62 -10.26
C SER A 40 0.52 14.40 -9.44
N GLY A 41 0.88 13.14 -9.16
CA GLY A 41 1.95 12.78 -8.23
C GLY A 41 1.48 12.68 -6.77
N ARG A 42 0.20 12.95 -6.48
CA ARG A 42 -0.34 12.83 -5.12
C ARG A 42 -0.88 11.43 -4.89
N MET A 43 -0.34 10.77 -3.87
CA MET A 43 -0.87 9.50 -3.38
C MET A 43 -1.64 9.69 -2.08
N GLN A 44 -2.72 8.93 -1.93
CA GLN A 44 -3.51 8.85 -0.72
C GLN A 44 -3.69 7.39 -0.30
N MET A 45 -3.73 7.17 1.00
CA MET A 45 -3.89 5.86 1.62
C MET A 45 -5.05 5.88 2.60
N ARG A 46 -5.79 4.77 2.67
CA ARG A 46 -6.82 4.52 3.67
C ARG A 46 -6.60 3.15 4.29
N GLN A 47 -6.49 3.09 5.62
CA GLN A 47 -6.37 1.83 6.36
C GLN A 47 -7.75 1.40 6.91
N GLY A 48 -8.16 0.18 6.59
CA GLY A 48 -9.50 -0.34 6.85
C GLY A 48 -10.57 0.28 5.95
N GLU A 49 -11.78 -0.29 5.98
CA GLU A 49 -12.87 0.12 5.08
C GLU A 49 -13.42 1.52 5.37
N ARG A 50 -13.38 1.94 6.65
CA ARG A 50 -13.96 3.21 7.13
C ARG A 50 -12.91 4.22 7.62
N GLY A 51 -11.63 3.98 7.37
CA GLY A 51 -10.58 4.94 7.72
C GLY A 51 -10.67 6.23 6.89
N PRO A 52 -10.08 7.35 7.36
CA PRO A 52 -9.90 8.52 6.52
C PRO A 52 -8.86 8.26 5.43
N TRP A 53 -8.98 8.98 4.31
CA TRP A 53 -7.90 9.09 3.33
C TRP A 53 -6.85 10.06 3.84
N THR A 54 -5.60 9.63 3.90
CA THR A 54 -4.45 10.47 4.28
C THR A 54 -3.46 10.55 3.13
N SER A 55 -2.91 11.73 2.87
CA SER A 55 -1.84 11.90 1.91
C SER A 55 -0.59 11.16 2.35
N VAL A 56 0.06 10.46 1.41
CA VAL A 56 1.26 9.68 1.65
C VAL A 56 2.21 9.85 0.46
N GLU A 57 3.50 9.65 0.71
CA GLU A 57 4.51 9.59 -0.34
C GLU A 57 5.07 8.17 -0.42
N PRO A 58 5.15 7.58 -1.63
CA PRO A 58 5.79 6.29 -1.84
C PRO A 58 7.31 6.44 -1.66
N ARG A 59 7.92 5.58 -0.84
CA ARG A 59 9.37 5.55 -0.63
C ARG A 59 9.92 4.13 -0.68
N TRP A 60 10.97 3.94 -1.47
CA TRP A 60 11.75 2.72 -1.44
C TRP A 60 12.67 2.76 -0.21
N VAL A 61 12.59 1.73 0.64
CA VAL A 61 13.37 1.66 1.90
C VAL A 61 14.35 0.49 1.93
N GLY A 62 14.42 -0.27 0.84
CA GLY A 62 15.30 -1.42 0.69
C GLY A 62 14.98 -2.15 -0.62
N GLU A 63 15.75 -3.20 -0.89
CA GLU A 63 15.54 -4.02 -2.08
C GLU A 63 14.10 -4.56 -2.09
N ARG A 64 13.36 -4.25 -3.16
CA ARG A 64 11.96 -4.66 -3.37
C ARG A 64 11.01 -4.31 -2.22
N THR A 65 11.30 -3.28 -1.43
CA THR A 65 10.45 -2.84 -0.32
C THR A 65 10.00 -1.41 -0.51
N LEU A 66 8.70 -1.23 -0.75
CA LEU A 66 8.06 0.06 -0.93
C LEU A 66 7.15 0.37 0.26
N CYS A 67 7.22 1.60 0.78
CA CYS A 67 6.37 2.06 1.87
C CYS A 67 5.55 3.29 1.47
N TRP A 68 4.30 3.33 1.92
CA TRP A 68 3.39 4.46 1.88
C TRP A 68 3.13 4.90 3.33
N GLY A 69 3.96 5.82 3.82
CA GLY A 69 3.95 6.19 5.24
C GLY A 69 4.38 5.04 6.15
N SER A 70 3.45 4.55 6.98
CA SER A 70 3.66 3.44 7.92
C SER A 70 3.36 2.05 7.33
N VAL A 71 2.69 1.98 6.18
CA VAL A 71 2.38 0.71 5.52
C VAL A 71 3.48 0.40 4.52
N CYS A 72 4.04 -0.80 4.58
CA CYS A 72 5.05 -1.27 3.66
C CYS A 72 4.63 -2.57 2.99
N ALA A 73 5.06 -2.76 1.75
CA ALA A 73 4.95 -4.00 1.02
C ALA A 73 6.33 -4.41 0.49
N ARG A 74 6.62 -5.71 0.50
CA ARG A 74 7.88 -6.27 -0.03
C ARG A 74 7.65 -7.47 -0.93
N GLY A 75 8.56 -7.64 -1.89
CA GLY A 75 8.58 -8.74 -2.85
C GLY A 75 8.16 -8.29 -4.25
N ASP A 76 7.35 -9.09 -4.93
CA ASP A 76 6.87 -8.79 -6.27
C ASP A 76 5.69 -7.81 -6.20
N LEU A 77 5.96 -6.53 -6.40
CA LEU A 77 4.97 -5.46 -6.37
C LEU A 77 4.54 -5.13 -7.82
N PRO A 78 3.29 -5.45 -8.22
CA PRO A 78 2.79 -5.15 -9.56
C PRO A 78 2.37 -3.67 -9.66
N LEU A 79 3.36 -2.78 -9.71
CA LEU A 79 3.15 -1.32 -9.74
C LEU A 79 3.37 -0.69 -11.13
N ASP A 80 3.75 -1.51 -12.11
CA ASP A 80 3.83 -1.15 -13.53
C ASP A 80 2.46 -1.28 -14.24
#